data_AF-A0A962I2H5-F1
#
_entry.id   AF-A0A962I2H5-F1
#
_cell.length_a   1.000
_cell.length_b   1.000
_cell.length_c   1.000
_cell.angle_alpha   90.00
_cell.angle_beta   90.00
_cell.angle_gamma   90.00
#
_symmetry.space_group_name_H-M   'P 1'
#
loop_
_entity.id
_entity.type
_entity.pdbx_description
1 polymer ?
#
loop_
_entity_poly.entity_id
_entity_poly.type
_entity_poly.pdbx_seq_one_letter_code
_entity_poly.pdbx_strand_id
1 'polypeptide(L)'
;VLEAGADSMVARLRLRLGPLRTGFTTRNRLLPDERIELELVDGPLNRLSGSWGFRSLGEGCKVALDLNFDYRAGLLDGAFRLGFERLANQLVDDFVRVARRVD
;
A
#
# COMPACT_ATOMS: atom_id res chain seq x y z
N VAL A 1 6.82 3.12 -10.80
CA VAL A 1 8.03 2.88 -9.98
C VAL A 1 8.97 4.06 -10.18
N LEU A 2 9.64 4.52 -9.13
CA LEU A 2 10.61 5.62 -9.19
C LEU A 2 12.04 5.08 -9.18
N GLU A 3 12.31 4.10 -8.31
CA GLU A 3 13.60 3.41 -8.20
C GLU A 3 13.34 1.93 -7.93
N ALA A 4 14.20 1.05 -8.44
CA ALA A 4 14.14 -0.39 -8.19
C ALA A 4 15.55 -0.96 -8.02
N GLY A 5 15.72 -1.77 -6.99
CA GLY A 5 16.92 -2.56 -6.69
C GLY A 5 16.54 -4.02 -6.44
N ALA A 6 17.53 -4.83 -6.03
CA ALA A 6 17.34 -6.26 -5.80
C ALA A 6 16.40 -6.56 -4.62
N ASP A 7 16.51 -5.80 -3.54
CA ASP A 7 15.80 -5.98 -2.28
C ASP A 7 14.97 -4.74 -1.87
N SER A 8 14.87 -3.77 -2.77
CA SER A 8 14.26 -2.48 -2.48
C SER A 8 13.58 -1.85 -3.69
N MET A 9 12.53 -1.07 -3.45
CA MET A 9 11.83 -0.32 -4.48
C MET A 9 11.32 1.00 -3.90
N VAL A 10 11.45 2.10 -4.63
CA VAL A 10 10.74 3.35 -4.31
C VAL A 10 9.62 3.53 -5.32
N ALA A 11 8.39 3.68 -4.84
CA ALA A 11 7.21 3.77 -5.70
C ALA A 11 6.23 4.81 -5.19
N ARG A 12 5.55 5.49 -6.12
CA ARG A 12 4.46 6.41 -5.81
C ARG A 12 3.12 5.79 -6.13
N LEU A 13 2.25 5.72 -5.14
CA LEU A 13 0.85 5.40 -5.31
C LEU A 13 0.07 6.69 -5.55
N ARG A 14 -0.65 6.76 -6.68
CA ARG A 14 -1.56 7.88 -6.99
C ARG A 14 -2.98 7.44 -6.71
N LEU A 15 -3.70 8.29 -5.99
CA LEU A 15 -5.03 8.03 -5.47
C LEU A 15 -6.03 8.99 -6.07
N ARG A 16 -7.21 8.46 -6.40
CA ARG A 16 -8.37 9.26 -6.78
C ARG A 16 -9.56 8.86 -5.91
N LEU A 17 -9.91 9.74 -4.98
CA LEU A 17 -11.05 9.58 -4.07
C LEU A 17 -12.11 10.61 -4.46
N GLY A 18 -13.01 10.24 -5.38
CA GLY A 18 -13.96 11.18 -5.97
C GLY A 18 -13.23 12.34 -6.68
N PRO A 19 -13.50 13.61 -6.33
CA PRO A 19 -12.81 14.77 -6.93
C PRO A 19 -11.38 14.96 -6.40
N LEU A 20 -11.03 14.37 -5.25
CA LEU A 20 -9.71 14.51 -4.65
C LEU A 20 -8.69 13.66 -5.40
N ARG A 21 -7.60 14.30 -5.82
CA ARG A 21 -6.41 13.65 -6.39
C ARG A 21 -5.27 13.84 -5.41
N THR A 22 -4.70 12.74 -4.96
CA THR A 22 -3.56 12.76 -4.04
C THR A 22 -2.63 11.59 -4.32
N GLY A 23 -1.55 11.48 -3.56
CA GLY A 23 -0.66 10.34 -3.65
C GLY A 23 0.45 10.42 -2.63
N PHE A 24 1.03 9.27 -2.33
CA PHE A 24 2.18 9.16 -1.45
C PHE A 24 3.21 8.24 -2.08
N THR A 25 4.46 8.47 -1.74
CA THR A 25 5.62 7.70 -2.16
C THR A 25 6.08 6.85 -0.98
N THR A 26 6.31 5.56 -1.21
CA THR A 26 6.91 4.66 -0.23
C THR A 26 8.26 4.15 -0.72
N ARG A 27 9.17 3.94 0.23
CA ARG A 27 10.29 3.02 0.08
C ARG A 27 9.83 1.66 0.58
N ASN A 28 10.10 0.64 -0.22
CA ASN A 28 9.63 -0.71 -0.01
C ASN A 28 10.85 -1.61 0.17
N ARG A 29 10.93 -2.37 1.26
CA ARG A 29 11.92 -3.43 1.44
C ARG A 29 11.28 -4.75 1.06
N LEU A 30 11.92 -5.48 0.15
CA LEU A 30 11.40 -6.72 -0.42
C LEU A 30 12.07 -7.89 0.32
N LEU A 31 11.27 -8.66 1.07
CA LEU A 31 11.72 -9.93 1.64
C LEU A 31 11.06 -11.05 0.82
N PRO A 32 11.84 -11.75 -0.03
CA PRO A 32 11.32 -12.78 -0.91
C PRO A 32 10.47 -13.82 -0.16
N ASP A 33 9.36 -14.22 -0.78
CA ASP A 33 8.42 -15.24 -0.28
C ASP A 33 7.78 -14.99 1.10
N GLU A 34 8.07 -13.84 1.72
CA GLU A 34 7.61 -13.53 3.08
C GLU A 34 6.78 -12.25 3.14
N ARG A 35 7.38 -11.10 2.83
CA ARG A 35 6.76 -9.80 3.09
C ARG A 35 7.34 -8.67 2.25
N ILE A 36 6.57 -7.60 2.07
CA ILE A 36 7.07 -6.31 1.59
C ILE A 36 6.78 -5.28 2.66
N GLU A 37 7.81 -4.64 3.17
CA GLU A 37 7.67 -3.58 4.17
C GLU A 37 7.60 -2.22 3.49
N LEU A 38 6.72 -1.34 3.97
CA LEU A 38 6.40 -0.04 3.39
C LEU A 38 6.79 1.05 4.38
N GLU A 39 7.54 2.05 3.92
CA GLU A 39 7.87 3.24 4.70
C GLU A 39 7.62 4.51 3.88
N LEU A 40 6.98 5.52 4.47
CA LEU A 40 6.71 6.79 3.82
C LEU A 40 7.99 7.53 3.43
N VAL A 41 8.05 8.01 2.19
CA VAL A 41 9.10 8.91 1.69
C VAL A 41 8.55 10.31 1.46
N ASP A 42 7.36 10.43 0.87
CA ASP A 42 6.73 11.71 0.54
C ASP A 42 5.20 11.56 0.50
N GLY A 43 4.47 12.62 0.81
CA GLY A 43 3.01 12.65 0.66
C GLY A 43 2.30 13.52 1.70
N PRO A 44 0.96 13.52 1.67
CA PRO A 44 0.13 14.32 2.60
C PRO A 44 0.06 13.72 4.01
N LEU A 45 0.58 12.50 4.20
CA LEU A 45 0.62 11.81 5.48
C LEU A 45 1.79 12.32 6.32
N ASN A 46 1.63 12.34 7.64
CA ASN A 46 2.74 12.58 8.56
C ASN A 46 3.63 11.35 8.65
N ARG A 47 3.00 10.18 8.79
CA ARG A 47 3.67 8.89 8.78
C ARG A 47 2.79 7.89 8.06
N LEU A 48 3.46 6.95 7.41
CA LEU A 48 2.88 5.72 6.94
C LEU A 48 3.94 4.65 7.09
N SER A 49 3.57 3.56 7.75
CA SER A 49 4.28 2.30 7.71
C SER A 49 3.29 1.20 7.39
N GLY A 50 3.80 0.08 6.91
CA GLY A 50 2.95 -1.07 6.66
C GLY A 50 3.71 -2.26 6.15
N SER A 51 2.99 -3.34 5.92
CA SER A 51 3.53 -4.53 5.32
C SER A 51 2.50 -5.28 4.52
N TRP A 52 2.91 -5.74 3.34
CA TRP A 52 2.29 -6.89 2.71
C TRP A 52 2.86 -8.17 3.31
N GLY A 53 2.00 -9.11 3.67
CA GLY A 53 2.38 -10.45 4.11
C GLY A 53 1.85 -11.52 3.16
N PHE A 54 2.68 -12.52 2.89
CA PHE A 54 2.34 -13.65 2.03
C PHE A 54 2.47 -14.93 2.84
N ARG A 55 1.40 -15.73 2.88
CA ARG A 55 1.40 -17.02 3.59
C ARG A 55 0.86 -18.11 2.69
N SER A 56 1.69 -19.08 2.36
CA SER A 56 1.26 -20.29 1.65
C SER A 56 0.23 -21.07 2.47
N LEU A 57 -0.81 -21.55 1.80
CA LEU A 57 -1.87 -22.39 2.35
C LEU A 57 -1.87 -23.80 1.73
N GLY A 58 -0.81 -24.19 1.02
CA GLY A 58 -0.79 -25.39 0.18
C GLY A 58 -1.39 -25.09 -1.19
N GLU A 59 -2.71 -25.24 -1.33
CA GLU A 59 -3.44 -24.86 -2.54
C GLU A 59 -3.84 -23.37 -2.47
N GLY A 60 -2.85 -22.51 -2.64
CA GLY A 60 -3.02 -21.06 -2.73
C GLY A 60 -2.21 -20.26 -1.72
N CYS A 61 -2.44 -18.96 -1.70
CA CYS A 61 -1.72 -18.01 -0.85
C CYS A 61 -2.69 -17.05 -0.18
N LYS A 62 -2.53 -16.84 1.12
CA LYS A 62 -3.16 -15.74 1.85
C LYS A 62 -2.28 -14.50 1.69
N VAL A 63 -2.88 -13.44 1.18
CA VAL A 63 -2.27 -12.11 1.11
C VAL A 63 -2.92 -11.23 2.19
N ALA A 64 -2.09 -10.51 2.95
CA ALA A 64 -2.55 -9.54 3.94
C ALA A 64 -1.84 -8.21 3.75
N LEU A 65 -2.55 -7.11 4.01
CA LEU A 65 -2.00 -5.75 4.01
C LEU A 65 -2.29 -5.11 5.36
N ASP A 66 -1.23 -4.80 6.09
CA ASP A 66 -1.28 -4.03 7.33
C ASP A 66 -0.74 -2.63 7.07
N LEU A 67 -1.49 -1.59 7.46
CA LEU A 67 -1.10 -0.20 7.30
C LEU A 67 -1.30 0.54 8.61
N ASN A 68 -0.28 1.28 9.04
CA ASN A 68 -0.32 2.20 10.16
C ASN A 68 0.03 3.60 9.64
N PHE A 69 -0.80 4.60 9.94
CA PHE A 69 -0.63 5.93 9.39
C PHE A 69 -1.26 6.99 10.29
N ASP A 70 -0.71 8.19 10.16
CA ASP A 70 -1.21 9.40 10.80
C ASP A 70 -1.14 10.57 9.82
N TYR A 71 -2.15 11.43 9.89
CA TYR A 71 -2.35 12.53 8.95
C TYR A 71 -2.01 13.87 9.60
N ARG A 72 -1.78 14.89 8.76
CA ARG A 72 -1.58 16.27 9.21
C ARG A 72 -2.90 16.84 9.74
N ALA A 73 -2.87 17.38 10.96
CA ALA A 73 -4.01 18.07 11.56
C ALA A 73 -4.52 19.17 10.60
N GLY A 74 -5.84 19.24 10.40
CA GLY A 74 -6.49 20.17 9.46
C GLY A 74 -6.89 19.56 8.11
N LEU A 75 -6.54 18.31 7.83
CA LEU A 75 -6.96 17.58 6.64
C LEU A 75 -8.18 16.67 6.95
N LEU A 76 -9.34 17.27 7.20
CA LEU A 76 -10.68 16.63 7.19
C LEU A 76 -10.76 15.22 7.83
N ASP A 77 -10.65 15.17 9.16
CA ASP A 77 -10.54 13.96 10.00
C ASP A 77 -11.56 12.83 9.75
N GLY A 78 -12.71 13.11 9.13
CA GLY A 78 -13.72 12.09 8.81
C GLY A 78 -13.58 11.46 7.42
N ALA A 79 -13.36 12.27 6.39
CA ALA A 79 -13.39 11.80 4.99
C ALA A 79 -12.12 11.03 4.61
N PHE A 80 -10.97 11.43 5.19
CA PHE A 80 -9.70 10.79 4.88
C PHE A 80 -9.62 9.38 5.48
N ARG A 81 -10.08 9.18 6.73
CA ARG A 81 -10.12 7.86 7.38
C ARG A 81 -11.01 6.86 6.64
N LEU A 82 -12.24 7.27 6.30
CA LEU A 82 -13.17 6.44 5.50
C LEU A 82 -12.63 6.14 4.09
N GLY A 83 -11.92 7.09 3.48
CA GLY A 83 -11.28 6.89 2.19
C GLY A 83 -10.11 5.90 2.24
N PHE A 84 -9.37 5.87 3.36
CA PHE A 84 -8.19 5.04 3.50
C PHE A 84 -8.52 3.56 3.74
N GLU A 85 -9.53 3.24 4.55
CA GLU A 85 -10.01 1.86 4.69
C GLU A 85 -10.46 1.28 3.33
N ARG A 86 -11.20 2.09 2.54
CA ARG A 86 -11.59 1.72 1.17
C ARG A 86 -10.39 1.53 0.26
N LEU A 87 -9.37 2.38 0.40
CA LEU A 87 -8.13 2.25 -0.35
C LEU A 87 -7.41 0.94 -0.03
N ALA A 88 -7.26 0.58 1.25
CA ALA A 88 -6.59 -0.64 1.65
C ALA A 88 -7.29 -1.88 1.05
N ASN A 89 -8.62 -1.93 1.12
CA ASN A 89 -9.39 -3.01 0.49
C ASN A 89 -9.19 -3.05 -1.03
N GLN A 90 -9.25 -1.89 -1.70
CA GLN A 90 -9.03 -1.80 -3.14
C GLN A 90 -7.62 -2.29 -3.55
N LEU A 91 -6.59 -1.99 -2.74
CA LEU A 91 -5.23 -2.46 -3.00
C LEU A 91 -5.13 -3.99 -2.92
N VAL A 92 -5.78 -4.61 -1.93
CA VAL A 92 -5.85 -6.08 -1.81
C VAL A 92 -6.61 -6.68 -2.98
N ASP A 93 -7.75 -6.11 -3.36
CA ASP A 93 -8.55 -6.56 -4.51
C ASP A 93 -7.76 -6.47 -5.81
N ASP A 94 -7.03 -5.37 -6.03
CA ASP A 94 -6.21 -5.18 -7.21
C ASP A 94 -5.01 -6.13 -7.23
N PHE A 95 -4.41 -6.43 -6.07
CA PHE A 95 -3.38 -7.47 -5.97
C PHE A 95 -3.93 -8.83 -6.42
N VAL A 96 -5.06 -9.27 -5.87
CA VAL A 96 -5.69 -10.55 -6.23
C VAL A 96 -6.09 -10.58 -7.71
N ARG A 97 -6.63 -9.47 -8.22
CA ARG A 97 -7.01 -9.33 -9.64
C ARG A 97 -5.81 -9.49 -10.57
N VAL A 98 -4.67 -8.90 -10.24
CA VAL A 98 -3.44 -9.03 -11.03
C VAL A 98 -2.87 -10.44 -10.91
N ALA A 99 -2.83 -11.02 -9.72
CA ALA A 99 -2.35 -12.38 -9.52
C ALA A 99 -3.09 -13.40 -10.42
N ARG A 100 -4.42 -13.30 -10.50
CA ARG A 100 -5.26 -14.14 -11.38
C ARG A 100 -5.06 -13.92 -12.89
N ARG A 101 -4.37 -12.86 -13.29
CA ARG A 101 -4.06 -12.56 -14.71
C ARG A 101 -2.70 -13.10 -15.13
N VAL A 102 -1.85 -13.48 -14.17
CA VAL A 102 -0.48 -13.95 -14.41
C VAL A 102 -0.43 -15.49 -14.47
N ASP A 103 -1.59 -16.15 -14.54
CA ASP A 103 -1.72 -17.58 -14.87
C ASP A 103 -1.63 -17.82 -16.38
#